data_AF-A0A961F9H2-F1
#
_entry.id   AF-A0A961F9H2-F1
#
_cell.length_a   1.000
_cell.length_b   1.000
_cell.length_c   1.000
_cell.angle_alpha   90.00
_cell.angle_beta   90.00
_cell.angle_gamma   90.00
#
_symmetry.space_group_name_H-M   'P 1'
#
loop_
_entity.id
_entity.type
_entity.pdbx_description
1 polymer ?
#
loop_
_entity_poly.entity_id
_entity_poly.type
_entity_poly.pdbx_seq_one_letter_code
_entity_poly.pdbx_strand_id
1 'polypeptide(L)' 'MTQIDYGRAAKYFLLWDFAIGMKLGLKYFFAPKATVNYPHEKGPLSPRFRGEHALRRY' A
#
# COMPACT_ATOMS: atom_id res chain seq x y z
N MET A 1 34.43 32.56 -2.68
CA MET A 1 33.70 32.57 -1.38
C MET A 1 32.44 31.74 -1.58
N THR A 2 32.40 30.50 -1.08
CA THR A 2 31.24 29.62 -1.28
C THR A 2 30.08 30.13 -0.45
N GLN A 3 29.03 30.62 -1.11
CA GLN A 3 27.78 31.01 -0.46
C GLN A 3 27.13 29.73 0.11
N ILE A 4 27.06 29.62 1.44
CA ILE A 4 26.42 28.49 2.10
C ILE A 4 24.90 28.66 1.93
N ASP A 5 24.25 27.69 1.29
CA ASP A 5 22.80 27.63 1.19
C ASP A 5 22.22 27.12 2.52
N TYR A 6 21.88 28.08 3.39
CA TYR A 6 21.30 27.82 4.71
C TYR A 6 19.96 27.06 4.64
N GLY A 7 19.19 27.21 3.56
CA GLY A 7 17.93 26.50 3.37
C GLY A 7 18.15 25.01 3.11
N ARG A 8 19.17 24.67 2.31
CA ARG A 8 19.58 23.28 2.09
C ARG A 8 20.20 22.66 3.34
N ALA A 9 21.04 23.41 4.07
CA ALA A 9 21.64 22.93 5.32
C ALA A 9 20.57 22.60 6.38
N ALA A 10 19.55 23.44 6.53
CA ALA A 10 18.44 23.18 7.45
C ALA A 10 17.63 21.93 7.07
N LYS A 11 17.37 21.70 5.76
CA LYS A 11 16.66 20.49 5.29
C LYS A 11 17.41 19.20 5.63
N TYR A 12 18.72 19.19 5.50
CA TYR A 12 19.53 18.03 5.86
C TYR A 12 19.67 17.84 7.37
N PHE A 13 19.84 18.93 8.13
CA PHE A 13 19.88 18.87 9.59
C PHE A 13 18.58 18.33 10.19
N LEU A 14 17.44 18.71 9.62
CA LEU A 14 16.11 18.24 10.04
C LEU A 14 15.68 16.91 9.39
N LEU A 15 16.56 16.28 8.58
CA LEU A 15 16.27 15.06 7.82
C LEU A 15 14.92 15.13 7.10
N TRP A 16 14.66 16.25 6.43
CA TRP A 16 13.34 16.57 5.89
C TRP A 16 12.85 15.51 4.87
N ASP A 17 13.78 14.94 4.08
CA ASP A 17 13.47 13.87 3.13
C ASP A 17 12.98 12.58 3.82
N PHE A 18 13.52 12.27 5.01
CA PHE A 18 13.09 11.12 5.81
C PHE A 18 11.69 11.34 6.41
N ALA A 19 11.41 12.55 6.87
CA ALA A 19 10.07 12.92 7.35
C ALA A 19 9.01 12.79 6.24
N ILE A 20 9.34 13.17 5.00
CA ILE A 20 8.47 12.97 3.84
C ILE A 20 8.25 11.47 3.57
N GLY A 21 9.28 10.65 3.64
CA GLY A 21 9.17 9.19 3.50
C GLY A 21 8.27 8.56 4.57
N MET A 22 8.44 8.94 5.84
CA MET A 22 7.60 8.48 6.94
C MET A 22 6.15 8.92 6.79
N LYS A 23 5.89 10.13 6.29
CA LYS A 23 4.53 10.62 6.01
C LYS A 23 3.79 9.70 5.04
N LEU A 24 4.48 9.15 4.03
CA LEU A 24 3.89 8.19 3.11
C LEU A 24 3.53 6.88 3.82
N GLY A 25 4.43 6.38 4.68
CA GLY A 25 4.17 5.20 5.51
C GLY A 25 2.96 5.39 6.42
N LEU A 26 2.89 6.53 7.14
CA LEU A 26 1.75 6.86 7.99
C LEU A 26 0.43 6.95 7.20
N LYS A 27 0.46 7.50 5.98
CA LYS A 27 -0.73 7.58 5.12
C LYS A 27 -1.35 6.20 4.87
N TYR A 28 -0.53 5.21 4.50
CA TYR A 28 -1.03 3.84 4.26
C TYR A 28 -1.30 3.07 5.55
N PHE A 29 -0.64 3.43 6.65
CA PHE A 29 -0.92 2.86 7.96
C PHE A 29 -2.37 3.14 8.38
N PHE A 30 -2.82 4.39 8.24
CA PHE A 30 -4.19 4.82 8.55
C PHE A 30 -5.20 4.57 7.42
N ALA A 31 -4.76 4.17 6.23
CA ALA A 31 -5.66 3.82 5.14
C ALA A 31 -6.47 2.55 5.47
N PRO A 32 -7.71 2.44 4.98
CA PRO A 32 -8.52 1.24 5.14
C PRO A 32 -7.80 0.02 4.55
N LYS A 33 -7.87 -1.11 5.26
CA LYS A 33 -7.22 -2.35 4.81
C LYS A 33 -8.06 -3.00 3.70
N ALA A 34 -7.39 -3.51 2.67
CA ALA A 34 -8.02 -4.25 1.58
C ALA A 34 -8.24 -5.74 1.91
N THR A 35 -8.01 -6.15 3.15
CA THR A 35 -8.12 -7.54 3.61
C THR A 35 -9.58 -7.97 3.72
N VAL A 36 -9.93 -9.08 3.09
CA VAL A 36 -11.27 -9.70 3.16
C VAL A 36 -11.32 -10.65 4.36
N ASN A 37 -12.44 -10.66 5.10
CA ASN A 37 -12.59 -11.50 6.29
C ASN A 37 -12.96 -12.95 5.94
N TYR A 38 -12.02 -13.73 5.42
CA TYR A 38 -12.23 -15.16 5.19
C TYR A 38 -12.31 -15.92 6.53
N PRO A 39 -13.22 -16.90 6.72
CA PRO A 39 -14.11 -17.54 5.74
C PRO A 39 -15.47 -16.89 5.55
N HIS A 40 -15.77 -15.83 6.30
CA HIS A 40 -17.09 -15.18 6.32
C HIS A 40 -17.35 -14.34 5.05
N GLU A 41 -16.30 -13.74 4.50
CA GLU A 41 -16.32 -12.99 3.25
C GLU A 41 -15.39 -13.69 2.23
N LYS A 42 -15.84 -13.80 0.98
CA LYS A 42 -15.07 -14.38 -0.13
C LYS A 42 -14.89 -13.36 -1.24
N GLY A 43 -13.77 -13.44 -1.94
CA GLY A 43 -13.51 -12.58 -3.11
C GLY A 43 -14.48 -12.84 -4.26
N PRO A 44 -14.69 -11.85 -5.15
CA PRO A 44 -15.57 -11.99 -6.30
C PRO A 44 -15.03 -13.04 -7.29
N LEU A 45 -15.90 -13.94 -7.74
CA LEU A 45 -15.56 -15.04 -8.64
C LEU A 45 -16.22 -14.86 -10.01
N SER A 46 -15.45 -14.99 -11.09
CA SER A 46 -16.01 -14.89 -12.45
C SER A 46 -16.82 -16.14 -12.81
N PRO A 47 -17.84 -16.05 -13.70
CA PRO A 47 -18.58 -17.22 -14.18
C PRO A 47 -17.72 -18.26 -14.92
N ARG A 48 -16.51 -17.86 -15.35
CA ARG A 48 -15.53 -18.71 -16.01
C ARG A 48 -14.54 -19.34 -15.03
N PHE A 49 -14.70 -19.10 -13.73
CA PHE A 49 -13.85 -19.71 -12.72
C PHE A 49 -13.95 -21.23 -12.81
N ARG A 50 -12.79 -21.88 -12.92
CA ARG A 50 -12.69 -23.34 -12.95
C ARG A 50 -12.50 -23.83 -11.52
N GLY A 51 -13.52 -24.47 -10.99
CA GLY A 51 -13.47 -25.15 -9.70
C GLY A 51 -13.22 -26.64 -9.85
N GLU A 52 -13.75 -27.40 -8.90
CA GLU A 52 -13.74 -28.85 -8.91
C GLU A 52 -14.46 -29.42 -10.14
N HIS A 53 -13.93 -30.52 -10.67
CA HIS A 53 -14.51 -31.19 -11.83
C HIS A 53 -15.71 -32.04 -11.42
N ALA A 54 -16.81 -31.91 -12.16
CA ALA A 54 -18.02 -32.72 -11.96
C ALA A 54 -18.46 -33.33 -13.30
N LEU A 55 -18.69 -34.65 -13.31
CA LEU A 55 -19.26 -35.35 -14.46
C LEU A 55 -20.73 -34.94 -14.62
N ARG A 56 -21.11 -34.48 -15.81
CA ARG A 56 -22.50 -34.12 -16.14
C ARG A 56 -23.20 -35.33 -16.77
N ARG A 57 -24.47 -35.52 -16.47
CA ARG A 57 -25.36 -36.48 -17.16
C ARG A 57 -26.19 -35.73 -18.21
N TYR A 58 -26.71 -36.46 -19.18
CA TYR A 58 -27.59 -35.96 -20.24
C TYR A 58 -29.01 -35.75 -19.72
#